data_AF-A0A8T7F011-F1
#
_entry.id   AF-A0A8T7F011-F1
#
_cell.length_a   1.000
_cell.length_b   1.000
_cell.length_c   1.000
_cell.angle_alpha   90.00
_cell.angle_beta   90.00
_cell.angle_gamma   90.00
#
_symmetry.space_group_name_H-M   'P 1'
#
loop_
_entity.id
_entity.type
_entity.pdbx_description
1 polymer ?
#
loop_
_entity_poly.entity_id
_entity_poly.type
_entity_poly.pdbx_seq_one_letter_code
_entity_poly.pdbx_strand_id
1 'polypeptide(L)'
;MNRRTVFGLLLLLLLIIFLAQNTQDATVKFLFIEESVPQTVAILISTLIGIFFGVFGPKILDFMYESRKEKQEKEKLKQEIASVAKTTAEEVLQEANLKSSDPNQ
;
A
#
# COMPACT_ATOMS: atom_id res chain seq x y z
N MET A 1 0.67 -27.06 30.48
CA MET A 1 1.45 -26.31 29.46
C MET A 1 1.90 -27.29 28.39
N ASN A 2 1.61 -27.03 27.12
CA ASN A 2 1.92 -27.97 26.04
C ASN A 2 3.45 -28.03 25.81
N ARG A 3 4.02 -29.22 25.59
CA ARG A 3 5.47 -29.40 25.40
C ARG A 3 6.02 -28.47 24.29
N ARG A 4 5.23 -28.24 23.23
CA ARG A 4 5.55 -27.29 22.15
C ARG A 4 5.69 -25.85 22.63
N THR A 5 4.79 -25.39 23.52
CA THR A 5 4.84 -24.06 24.12
C THR A 5 6.06 -23.92 25.04
N VAL A 6 6.37 -24.97 25.81
CA VAL A 6 7.57 -25.00 26.67
C VAL A 6 8.84 -24.89 25.82
N PHE A 7 8.95 -25.67 24.74
CA PHE A 7 10.07 -25.58 23.80
C PHE A 7 10.16 -24.20 23.15
N GLY A 8 9.04 -23.63 22.72
CA GLY A 8 9.01 -22.28 22.12
C GLY A 8 9.51 -21.20 23.08
N LEU A 9 9.07 -21.23 24.34
CA LEU A 9 9.53 -20.29 25.36
C LEU A 9 11.02 -20.48 25.69
N LEU A 10 11.48 -21.74 25.78
CA LEU A 10 12.88 -22.05 26.04
C LEU A 10 13.79 -21.55 24.91
N LEU A 11 13.37 -21.75 23.65
CA LEU A 11 14.10 -21.31 22.48
C LEU A 11 14.18 -19.78 22.40
N LEU A 12 13.07 -19.10 22.71
CA LEU A 12 12.99 -17.64 22.76
C LEU A 12 13.91 -17.07 23.85
N LEU A 13 13.92 -17.68 25.04
CA LEU A 13 14.80 -17.30 26.14
C LEU A 13 16.27 -17.46 25.74
N LEU A 14 16.63 -18.60 25.13
CA LEU A 14 17.98 -18.86 24.65
C LEU A 14 18.42 -17.83 23.61
N LEU A 15 17.53 -17.48 22.68
CA LEU A 15 17.78 -16.48 21.66
C LEU A 15 18.07 -15.11 22.29
N ILE A 16 17.27 -14.68 23.26
CA ILE A 16 17.47 -13.42 23.98
C ILE A 16 18.83 -13.40 24.69
N ILE A 17 19.19 -14.48 25.39
CA ILE A 17 20.48 -14.60 26.08
C ILE A 17 21.63 -14.59 25.09
N PHE A 18 21.52 -15.33 23.98
CA PHE A 18 22.53 -15.37 22.92
C PHE A 18 22.76 -13.99 22.31
N LEU A 19 21.68 -13.26 22.04
CA LEU A 19 21.69 -11.88 21.54
C LEU A 19 22.39 -10.95 22.54
N ALA A 20 22.01 -11.00 23.82
CA ALA A 20 22.59 -10.17 24.88
C ALA A 20 24.08 -10.45 25.08
N GLN A 21 24.50 -11.71 25.08
CA GLN A 21 25.88 -12.11 25.33
C GLN A 21 26.81 -11.93 24.11
N ASN A 22 26.30 -12.04 22.88
CA ASN A 22 27.09 -11.85 21.65
C ASN A 22 27.03 -10.41 21.12
N THR A 23 26.69 -9.46 21.98
CA THR A 23 26.72 -8.04 21.64
C THR A 23 28.17 -7.55 21.61
N GLN A 24 28.79 -7.60 20.43
CA GLN A 24 29.94 -6.74 20.14
C GLN A 24 29.41 -5.35 19.80
N ASP A 25 30.01 -4.32 20.40
CA ASP A 25 29.68 -2.93 20.12
C ASP A 25 30.01 -2.63 18.65
N ALA A 26 28.97 -2.42 17.83
CA ALA A 26 29.15 -1.96 16.46
C ALA A 26 29.10 -0.44 16.46
N THR A 27 30.23 0.19 16.14
CA THR A 27 30.30 1.64 15.98
C THR A 27 29.68 2.01 14.65
N VAL A 28 28.49 2.61 14.66
CA VAL A 28 27.83 3.06 13.43
C VAL A 28 28.12 4.55 13.26
N LYS A 29 28.90 4.90 12.23
CA LYS A 29 29.17 6.31 11.89
C LYS A 29 28.10 6.82 10.93
N PHE A 30 27.20 7.66 11.42
CA PHE A 30 26.23 8.37 10.59
C PHE A 30 26.59 9.85 10.51
N LEU A 31 27.32 10.23 9.45
CA LEU A 31 27.80 11.59 9.13
C LEU A 31 28.58 12.32 10.26
N PHE A 32 27.92 12.73 11.33
CA PHE A 32 28.50 13.44 12.50
C PHE A 32 28.18 12.77 13.84
N ILE A 33 27.44 11.67 13.84
CA ILE A 33 27.00 10.97 15.05
C ILE A 33 27.74 9.63 15.10
N GLU A 34 28.54 9.45 16.15
CA GLU A 34 29.14 8.17 16.53
C GLU A 34 28.34 7.59 17.68
N GLU A 35 27.44 6.66 17.36
CA GLU A 35 26.64 5.93 18.35
C GLU A 35 27.04 4.44 18.29
N SER A 36 27.42 3.90 19.45
CA SER A 36 27.67 2.47 19.63
C SER A 36 26.33 1.79 19.84
N VAL A 37 25.84 1.11 18.81
CA VAL A 37 24.62 0.32 18.93
C VAL A 37 25.02 -1.15 18.92
N PRO A 38 24.55 -1.96 19.89
CA PRO A 38 24.65 -3.41 19.85
C PRO A 38 24.28 -3.98 18.47
N GLN A 39 25.22 -4.66 17.79
CA GLN A 39 24.96 -5.26 16.46
C GLN A 39 23.73 -6.17 16.48
N THR A 40 23.57 -6.90 17.58
CA THR A 40 22.41 -7.68 17.96
C THR A 40 21.08 -6.93 17.79
N VAL A 41 21.00 -5.70 18.28
CA VAL A 41 19.78 -4.88 18.22
C VAL A 41 19.48 -4.48 16.78
N ALA A 42 20.51 -4.14 16.00
CA ALA A 42 20.34 -3.85 14.57
C ALA A 42 19.82 -5.06 13.78
N ILE A 43 20.33 -6.26 14.06
CA ILE A 43 19.85 -7.51 13.44
C ILE A 43 18.40 -7.81 13.85
N LEU A 44 18.05 -7.61 15.12
CA LEU A 44 16.68 -7.83 15.61
C LEU A 44 15.69 -6.88 14.91
N ILE A 45 16.03 -5.58 14.83
CA ILE A 45 15.21 -4.58 14.14
C ILE A 45 15.08 -4.93 12.65
N SER A 46 16.17 -5.25 11.98
CA SER A 46 16.17 -5.66 10.57
C SER A 46 15.28 -6.88 10.33
N THR A 47 15.34 -7.87 11.23
CA THR A 47 14.50 -9.08 11.17
C THR A 47 13.03 -8.75 11.36
N LEU A 48 12.69 -7.89 12.32
CA LEU A 48 11.31 -7.44 12.55
C LEU A 48 10.75 -6.67 11.36
N ILE A 49 11.57 -5.81 10.74
CA ILE A 49 11.21 -5.10 9.51
C ILE A 49 10.96 -6.09 8.37
N GLY A 50 11.86 -7.06 8.18
CA GLY A 50 11.71 -8.11 7.18
C GLY A 50 10.43 -8.94 7.37
N ILE A 51 10.11 -9.32 8.60
CA ILE A 51 8.87 -10.05 8.93
C ILE A 51 7.65 -9.15 8.67
N PHE A 52 7.70 -7.88 9.08
CA PHE A 52 6.62 -6.93 8.85
C PHE A 52 6.32 -6.80 7.35
N PHE A 53 7.34 -6.54 6.52
CA PHE A 53 7.16 -6.47 5.07
C PHE A 53 6.80 -7.82 4.43
N GLY A 54 7.29 -8.94 4.95
CA GLY A 54 6.91 -10.26 4.45
C GLY A 54 5.43 -10.60 4.70
N VAL A 55 4.91 -10.25 5.89
CA VAL A 55 3.53 -10.53 6.28
C VAL A 55 2.55 -9.51 5.71
N PHE A 56 2.88 -8.22 5.78
CA PHE A 56 1.98 -7.13 5.40
C PHE A 56 2.21 -6.64 3.97
N GLY A 57 3.38 -6.89 3.38
CA GLY A 57 3.72 -6.47 2.02
C GLY A 57 2.71 -6.94 0.98
N PRO A 58 2.33 -8.23 0.90
CA PRO A 58 1.34 -8.71 -0.05
C PRO A 58 0.01 -7.95 0.06
N LYS A 59 -0.49 -7.77 1.28
CA LYS A 59 -1.74 -7.02 1.52
C LYS A 59 -1.65 -5.55 1.09
N ILE A 60 -0.50 -4.91 1.34
CA ILE A 60 -0.25 -3.52 0.92
C ILE A 60 -0.21 -3.43 -0.62
N LEU A 61 0.45 -4.38 -1.28
CA LEU A 61 0.50 -4.45 -2.74
C LEU A 61 -0.88 -4.68 -3.36
N ASP A 62 -1.64 -5.62 -2.81
CA ASP A 62 -3.00 -5.95 -3.28
C ASP A 62 -3.92 -4.72 -3.15
N PHE A 63 -3.90 -4.05 -1.99
CA PHE A 63 -4.67 -2.83 -1.75
C PHE A 63 -4.33 -1.71 -2.76
N MET A 64 -3.04 -1.53 -3.07
CA MET A 64 -2.60 -0.56 -4.07
C MET A 64 -3.04 -0.93 -5.49
N TYR A 65 -3.12 -2.23 -5.81
CA TYR A 65 -3.54 -2.70 -7.11
C TYR A 65 -5.05 -2.52 -7.33
N GLU A 66 -5.85 -2.85 -6.34
CA GLU A 66 -7.32 -2.74 -6.37
C GLU A 66 -7.76 -1.28 -6.50
N SER A 67 -7.09 -0.38 -5.78
CA SER A 67 -7.29 1.07 -5.87
C SER A 67 -7.05 1.64 -7.28
N ARG A 68 -6.26 0.96 -8.13
CA ARG A 68 -6.04 1.41 -9.52
C ARG A 68 -7.16 0.97 -10.45
N LYS A 69 -7.76 -0.20 -10.22
CA LYS A 69 -8.89 -0.70 -11.04
C LYS A 69 -10.13 0.17 -10.84
N GLU A 70 -10.47 0.49 -9.60
CA GLU A 70 -11.62 1.35 -9.32
C GLU A 70 -11.47 2.74 -9.93
N LYS A 71 -10.26 3.30 -9.94
CA LYS A 71 -10.00 4.60 -10.58
C LYS A 71 -10.23 4.52 -12.09
N GLN A 72 -9.78 3.46 -12.74
CA GLN A 72 -9.99 3.30 -14.18
C GLN A 72 -11.46 3.10 -14.54
N GLU A 73 -12.21 2.35 -13.74
CA GLU A 73 -13.64 2.13 -13.95
C GLU A 73 -14.44 3.44 -13.78
N LYS A 74 -14.14 4.20 -12.73
CA LYS A 74 -14.77 5.52 -12.50
C LYS A 74 -14.47 6.52 -13.62
N GLU A 75 -13.25 6.51 -14.16
CA GLU A 75 -12.89 7.38 -15.28
C GLU A 75 -13.58 6.97 -16.59
N LYS A 76 -13.73 5.66 -16.85
CA LYS A 76 -14.53 5.17 -18.00
C LYS A 76 -16.01 5.55 -17.87
N LEU A 77 -16.59 5.37 -16.69
CA LEU A 77 -17.99 5.73 -16.42
C LEU A 77 -18.22 7.24 -16.63
N LYS A 78 -17.29 8.09 -16.15
CA LYS A 78 -17.35 9.54 -16.38
C LYS A 78 -17.26 9.89 -17.85
N GLN A 79 -16.41 9.21 -18.63
CA GLN A 79 -16.30 9.43 -20.06
C GLN A 79 -17.58 9.03 -20.80
N GLU A 80 -18.19 7.90 -20.44
CA GLU A 80 -19.45 7.44 -21.03
C GLU A 80 -20.59 8.42 -20.73
N ILE A 81 -20.74 8.86 -19.47
CA ILE A 81 -21.73 9.87 -19.08
C ILE A 81 -21.50 11.19 -19.83
N ALA A 82 -20.24 11.61 -19.97
CA ALA A 82 -19.89 12.83 -20.70
C ALA A 82 -20.18 12.73 -22.21
N SER A 83 -20.01 11.55 -22.83
CA SER A 83 -20.37 11.34 -24.23
C SER A 83 -21.88 11.36 -24.45
N VAL A 84 -22.65 10.70 -23.58
CA VAL A 84 -24.12 10.70 -23.65
C VAL A 84 -24.66 12.12 -23.50
N ALA A 85 -24.14 12.89 -22.53
CA ALA A 85 -24.56 14.28 -22.34
C ALA A 85 -24.29 15.17 -23.56
N LYS A 86 -23.19 14.93 -24.29
CA LYS A 86 -22.89 15.65 -25.53
C LYS A 86 -23.85 15.28 -26.66
N THR A 87 -24.11 13.98 -26.86
CA THR A 87 -25.05 13.51 -27.88
C THR A 87 -26.47 14.03 -27.63
N THR A 88 -26.94 14.00 -26.38
CA THR A 88 -28.26 14.56 -26.02
C THR A 88 -28.32 16.07 -26.25
N ALA A 89 -27.24 16.81 -25.98
CA ALA A 89 -27.18 18.25 -26.26
C ALA A 89 -27.22 18.55 -27.77
N GLU A 90 -26.55 17.74 -28.59
CA GLU A 90 -26.58 17.86 -30.05
C GLU A 90 -27.96 17.53 -30.63
N GLU A 91 -28.64 16.51 -30.10
CA GLU A 91 -29.99 16.11 -30.51
C GLU A 91 -31.03 17.19 -30.18
N VAL A 92 -30.98 17.78 -28.98
CA VAL A 92 -31.88 18.88 -28.58
C VAL A 92 -31.65 20.15 -29.42
N LEU A 93 -30.40 20.44 -29.79
CA LEU A 93 -30.09 21.57 -30.67
C LEU A 93 -30.55 21.33 -32.11
N GLN A 94 -30.48 20.08 -32.61
CA GLN A 94 -31.05 19.72 -33.91
C GLN A 94 -32.57 19.85 -33.92
N GLU A 95 -33.27 19.36 -32.89
CA GLU A 95 -34.72 19.51 -32.77
C GLU A 95 -35.13 20.98 -32.68
N ALA A 96 -34.40 21.79 -31.92
CA ALA A 96 -34.66 23.23 -31.82
C ALA A 96 -34.49 23.96 -33.17
N ASN A 97 -33.45 23.61 -33.94
CA ASN A 97 -33.20 24.20 -35.27
C ASN A 97 -34.17 23.70 -36.35
N LEU A 98 -34.63 22.45 -36.27
CA LEU A 98 -35.66 21.91 -37.16
C LEU A 98 -37.02 22.58 -36.90
N LYS A 99 -37.35 22.85 -35.62
CA LYS A 99 -38.61 23.50 -35.23
C LYS A 99 -38.63 25.01 -35.51
N SER A 100 -37.46 25.66 -35.62
CA SER A 100 -37.33 27.06 -36.05
C SER A 100 -37.25 27.24 -37.57
N SER A 101 -37.15 26.16 -38.34
CA SER A 101 -37.00 26.18 -39.81
C SER A 101 -38.28 25.79 -40.57
N ASP A 102 -39.42 25.65 -39.89
CA ASP A 102 -40.74 25.54 -40.51
C ASP A 102 -41.31 26.96 -40.75
N PRO A 103 -41.34 27.48 -41.99
CA PRO A 103 -41.82 28.83 -42.29
C PRO A 103 -43.36 28.94 -42.35
N ASN A 104 -44.11 27.92 -41.92
CA ASN A 104 -45.59 27.92 -41.96
C ASN A 104 -46.26 27.74 -40.58
N GLN A 105 -45.79 28.46 -39.56
CA GLN A 105 -46.65 28.93 -38.46
C GLN A 105 -46.74 30.45 -38.46
#